data_AF-A0A060CM27-F1
#
_entry.id   AF-A0A060CM27-F1
#
_cell.length_a   1.000
_cell.length_b   1.000
_cell.length_c   1.000
_cell.angle_alpha   90.00
_cell.angle_beta   90.00
_cell.angle_gamma   90.00
#
_symmetry.space_group_name_H-M   'P 1'
#
loop_
_entity.id
_entity.type
_entity.pdbx_description
1 polymer ?
#
loop_
_entity_poly.entity_id
_entity_poly.type
_entity_poly.pdbx_seq_one_letter_code
_entity_poly.pdbx_strand_id
1 'polypeptide(L)'
;MEKVNLYKKTDALWNTWREMLRKHLTTCVEAVVGDRSDCHGWGAVALYELPAVVLGVRPAAPGFEKITLDPQLGYLDWAEGKVIT
;
A
#
# COMPACT_ATOMS: atom_id res chain seq x y z
N MET A 1 -11.07 1.22 -1.69
CA MET A 1 -11.04 0.71 -3.08
C MET A 1 -11.41 -0.76 -3.15
N GLU A 2 -10.91 -1.57 -2.22
CA GLU A 2 -11.18 -3.01 -2.13
C GLU A 2 -12.66 -3.41 -2.10
N LYS A 3 -13.39 -2.93 -1.09
CA LYS A 3 -14.79 -3.32 -0.83
C LYS A 3 -15.76 -3.06 -2.00
N VAL A 4 -15.33 -2.24 -2.96
CA VAL A 4 -16.13 -1.82 -4.12
C VAL A 4 -15.48 -2.23 -5.45
N ASN A 5 -14.45 -3.09 -5.42
CA ASN A 5 -13.76 -3.62 -6.60
C ASN A 5 -13.23 -2.51 -7.55
N LEU A 6 -12.60 -1.47 -7.00
CA LEU A 6 -12.07 -0.34 -7.76
C LEU A 6 -10.54 -0.28 -7.82
N TYR A 7 -9.82 -1.38 -7.53
CA TYR A 7 -8.35 -1.36 -7.49
C TYR A 7 -7.69 -0.96 -8.81
N LYS A 8 -8.33 -1.22 -9.96
CA LYS A 8 -7.86 -0.75 -11.28
C LYS A 8 -7.76 0.77 -11.40
N LYS A 9 -8.45 1.53 -10.53
CA LYS A 9 -8.45 3.00 -10.52
C LYS A 9 -7.45 3.60 -9.52
N THR A 10 -6.60 2.78 -8.89
CA THR A 10 -5.71 3.25 -7.83
C THR A 10 -4.47 3.98 -8.34
N ASP A 11 -4.12 3.89 -9.63
CA ASP A 11 -2.93 4.54 -10.19
C ASP A 11 -2.81 6.01 -9.79
N ALA A 12 -3.89 6.78 -9.94
CA ALA A 12 -3.92 8.20 -9.58
C ALA A 12 -3.74 8.44 -8.07
N LEU A 13 -4.15 7.51 -7.20
CA LEU A 13 -3.97 7.63 -5.75
C LEU A 13 -2.50 7.52 -5.34
N TRP A 14 -1.70 6.79 -6.12
CA TRP A 14 -0.26 6.67 -5.88
C TRP A 14 0.52 7.96 -6.15
N ASN A 15 -0.11 8.93 -6.82
CA ASN A 15 0.52 10.23 -7.09
C ASN A 15 0.98 10.93 -5.81
N THR A 16 0.31 10.72 -4.68
CA THR A 16 0.73 11.27 -3.38
C THR A 16 2.18 10.91 -3.06
N TRP A 17 2.57 9.62 -3.14
CA TRP A 17 3.95 9.19 -2.89
C TRP A 17 4.90 9.55 -4.03
N ARG A 18 4.41 9.59 -5.28
CA ARG A 18 5.22 10.07 -6.42
C ARG A 18 5.61 11.53 -6.24
N GLU A 19 4.73 12.38 -5.73
CA GLU A 19 5.05 13.77 -5.38
C GLU A 19 6.05 13.86 -4.24
N MET A 20 5.96 13.00 -3.21
CA MET A 20 6.97 12.94 -2.13
C MET A 20 8.37 12.67 -2.72
N LEU A 21 8.48 11.69 -3.62
CA LEU A 21 9.74 11.38 -4.31
C LEU A 21 10.25 12.55 -5.17
N ARG A 22 9.35 13.25 -5.88
CA ARG A 22 9.72 14.46 -6.66
C ARG A 22 10.24 15.59 -5.77
N LYS A 23 9.80 15.65 -4.51
CA LYS A 23 10.30 16.59 -3.49
C LYS A 23 11.57 16.08 -2.77
N HIS A 24 12.17 14.99 -3.23
CA HIS A 24 13.35 14.37 -2.61
C HIS A 24 13.14 13.87 -1.18
N LEU A 25 11.89 13.60 -0.79
CA LEU A 25 11.60 13.01 0.51
C LEU A 25 11.99 11.53 0.52
N THR A 26 12.56 11.11 1.65
CA THR A 26 12.97 9.71 1.88
C THR A 26 12.04 8.99 2.87
N THR A 27 11.03 9.68 3.39
CA THR A 27 10.02 9.21 4.34
C THR A 27 8.61 9.65 3.91
N CYS A 28 7.57 9.11 4.55
CA CYS A 28 6.19 9.47 4.25
C CYS A 28 5.76 10.71 5.05
N VAL A 29 5.20 11.72 4.38
CA VAL A 29 4.69 12.93 5.04
C VAL A 29 3.42 12.64 5.84
N GLU A 30 3.19 13.45 6.88
CA GLU A 30 1.98 13.44 7.67
C GLU A 30 0.76 13.91 6.88
N ALA A 31 0.91 14.98 6.10
CA ALA A 31 -0.17 15.57 5.31
C ALA A 31 0.37 16.11 4.00
N VAL A 32 -0.46 16.09 2.96
CA VAL A 32 -0.11 16.63 1.62
C VAL A 32 -0.16 18.16 1.57
N VAL A 33 -0.81 18.79 2.55
CA VAL A 33 -1.02 20.24 2.64
C VAL A 33 -0.67 20.71 4.04
N GLY A 34 0.05 21.84 4.11
CA GLY A 34 0.49 22.48 5.34
C GLY A 34 1.87 22.04 5.80
N ASP A 35 2.50 22.86 6.64
CA ASP A 35 3.81 22.57 7.23
C ASP A 35 3.62 21.60 8.41
N ARG A 36 3.84 20.31 8.17
CA ARG A 36 3.77 19.22 9.17
C ARG A 36 5.00 18.31 9.08
N SER A 37 5.00 17.18 9.80
CA SER A 37 6.09 16.21 9.79
C SER A 37 6.31 15.57 8.42
N ASP A 38 7.55 15.53 7.95
CA ASP A 38 7.97 14.79 6.75
C ASP A 38 8.21 13.30 7.01
N CYS A 39 8.11 12.85 8.26
CA CYS A 39 8.27 11.46 8.66
C CYS A 39 7.13 11.02 9.58
N HIS A 40 6.15 10.32 9.01
CA HIS A 40 4.96 9.92 9.74
C HIS A 40 4.47 8.52 9.32
N GLY A 41 4.33 7.63 10.31
CA GLY A 41 4.03 6.21 10.08
C GLY A 41 2.70 5.96 9.38
N TRP A 42 1.67 6.78 9.63
CA TRP A 42 0.36 6.63 8.98
C TRP A 42 0.39 6.83 7.46
N GLY A 43 1.48 7.41 6.93
CA GLY A 43 1.65 7.67 5.51
C GLY A 43 2.24 6.46 4.78
N ALA A 44 2.77 5.48 5.53
CA ALA A 44 3.41 4.28 5.01
C ALA A 44 2.40 3.19 4.59
N VAL A 45 1.25 3.59 4.03
CA VAL A 45 0.16 2.69 3.62
C VAL A 45 0.61 1.65 2.59
N ALA A 46 1.65 1.94 1.81
CA ALA A 46 2.27 0.97 0.90
C ALA A 46 2.73 -0.32 1.60
N LEU A 47 3.15 -0.23 2.88
CA LEU A 47 3.55 -1.40 3.67
C LEU A 47 2.38 -2.34 3.99
N TYR A 48 1.14 -1.87 3.88
CA TYR A 48 -0.06 -2.69 3.97
C TYR A 48 -0.58 -3.10 2.58
N GLU A 49 -0.77 -2.13 1.69
CA GLU A 49 -1.41 -2.34 0.39
C GLU A 49 -0.64 -3.35 -0.49
N LEU A 50 0.69 -3.28 -0.50
CA LEU A 50 1.49 -4.18 -1.35
C LEU A 50 1.42 -5.64 -0.88
N PRO A 51 1.75 -6.01 0.38
CA PRO A 51 1.71 -7.41 0.79
C PRO A 51 0.29 -7.94 1.00
N ALA A 52 -0.61 -7.15 1.60
CA ALA A 52 -1.93 -7.65 1.97
C ALA A 52 -2.92 -7.65 0.80
N VAL A 53 -2.81 -6.68 -0.12
CA VAL A 53 -3.79 -6.51 -1.20
C VAL A 53 -3.19 -6.91 -2.56
N VAL A 54 -2.06 -6.32 -2.95
CA VAL A 54 -1.47 -6.59 -4.27
C VAL A 54 -0.98 -8.03 -4.37
N LEU A 55 -0.21 -8.50 -3.38
CA LEU A 55 0.16 -9.91 -3.27
C LEU A 55 -0.98 -10.77 -2.70
N GLY A 56 -1.95 -10.14 -2.02
CA GLY A 56 -3.15 -10.81 -1.52
C GLY A 56 -2.96 -11.69 -0.29
N VAL A 57 -1.85 -11.55 0.45
CA VAL A 57 -1.52 -12.41 1.60
C VAL A 57 -2.13 -11.85 2.89
N ARG A 58 -3.09 -12.57 3.47
CA ARG A 58 -3.78 -12.13 4.71
C ARG A 58 -3.97 -13.26 5.71
N PRO A 59 -4.05 -12.95 7.01
CA PRO A 59 -4.42 -13.95 7.99
C PRO A 59 -5.88 -14.37 7.79
N ALA A 60 -6.11 -15.67 7.66
CA ALA A 60 -7.43 -16.30 7.66
C ALA A 60 -7.78 -16.90 9.05
N ALA A 61 -6.83 -16.87 9.98
CA ALA A 61 -6.95 -17.25 11.38
C ALA A 61 -5.96 -16.42 12.24
N PRO A 62 -6.18 -16.30 13.57
CA PRO A 62 -5.23 -15.63 14.47
C PRO A 62 -3.80 -16.17 14.31
N GLY A 63 -2.80 -15.29 14.38
CA GLY A 63 -1.39 -15.67 14.29
C GLY A 63 -0.97 -16.26 12.94
N PHE A 64 -1.71 -16.01 11.86
CA PHE A 64 -1.43 -16.56 10.53
C PHE A 64 -1.43 -18.11 10.46
N GLU A 65 -2.08 -18.80 11.39
CA GLU A 65 -2.27 -20.27 11.33
C GLU A 65 -2.87 -20.76 10.01
N LYS A 66 -3.65 -19.87 9.37
CA LYS A 66 -4.13 -20.02 7.99
C LYS A 66 -3.94 -18.69 7.27
N ILE A 67 -3.71 -18.78 5.96
CA ILE A 67 -3.65 -17.61 5.09
C ILE A 67 -4.74 -17.65 4.03
N THR A 68 -5.21 -16.47 3.64
CA THR A 68 -5.90 -16.25 2.36
C THR A 68 -4.88 -15.73 1.36
N LEU A 69 -4.99 -16.21 0.11
CA LEU A 69 -4.25 -15.73 -1.05
C LEU A 69 -5.25 -15.23 -2.10
N ASP A 70 -5.39 -13.91 -2.22
CA ASP A 70 -6.28 -13.26 -3.19
C ASP A 70 -5.61 -12.01 -3.80
N PRO A 71 -4.72 -12.20 -4.80
CA PRO A 71 -3.93 -11.11 -5.36
C PRO A 71 -4.78 -10.09 -6.14
N GLN A 72 -4.60 -8.80 -5.84
CA GLN A 72 -5.29 -7.69 -6.50
C GLN A 72 -4.28 -6.74 -7.17
N LEU A 73 -3.84 -7.09 -8.39
CA LEU A 73 -2.82 -6.31 -9.13
C LEU A 73 -3.23 -4.86 -9.45
N GLY A 74 -4.52 -4.55 -9.45
CA GLY A 74 -5.02 -3.21 -9.74
C GLY A 74 -4.64 -2.75 -11.15
N TYR A 75 -3.75 -1.77 -11.25
CA TYR A 75 -3.24 -1.24 -12.53
C TYR A 75 -1.86 -1.80 -12.92
N LEU A 76 -1.28 -2.66 -12.09
CA LEU A 76 0.02 -3.29 -12.35
C LEU A 76 -0.15 -4.51 -13.25
N ASP A 77 0.85 -4.79 -14.08
CA ASP A 77 0.88 -5.99 -14.92
C ASP A 77 1.36 -7.23 -14.15
N TRP A 78 2.23 -7.04 -13.15
CA TRP A 78 2.81 -8.11 -12.34
C TRP A 78 3.24 -7.59 -10.96
N ALA A 79 3.37 -8.51 -9.99
CA ALA A 79 3.96 -8.24 -8.68
C ALA A 79 4.56 -9.53 -8.11
N GLU A 80 5.67 -9.40 -7.37
CA GLU A 80 6.31 -10.48 -6.63
C GLU A 80 6.81 -9.94 -5.27
N GLY A 81 6.76 -10.77 -4.23
CA GLY A 81 7.35 -10.44 -2.94
C GLY A 81 7.27 -11.56 -1.93
N LYS A 82 7.79 -11.30 -0.72
CA LYS A 82 7.75 -12.21 0.43
C LYS A 82 7.10 -11.50 1.60
N VAL A 83 6.23 -12.21 2.31
CA VAL A 83 5.52 -11.72 3.49
C VAL A 83 5.96 -12.57 4.68
N ILE A 84 6.35 -11.90 5.77
CA ILE A 84 6.71 -12.55 7.04
C ILE A 84 5.43 -12.67 7.88
N THR A 85 5.20 -13.86 8.43
CA THR A 85 3.98 -14.22 9.18
C THR A 85 4.33 -14.83 10.52
#